data_AF-A0A4S3JAR5-F1
#
_entry.id   AF-A0A4S3JAR5-F1
#
_cell.length_a   1.000
_cell.length_b   1.000
_cell.length_c   1.000
_cell.angle_alpha   90.00
_cell.angle_beta   90.00
_cell.angle_gamma   90.00
#
_symmetry.space_group_name_H-M   'P 1'
#
loop_
_entity.id
_entity.type
_entity.pdbx_description
1 polymer ?
#
loop_
_entity_poly.entity_id
_entity_poly.type
_entity_poly.pdbx_seq_one_letter_code
_entity_poly.pdbx_strand_id
1 'polypeptide(L)'
;MSSTAHFPNPNDFQNQTDQFLNWLSGSSGVKVNPKIHIADLRSQAAGRGVVAQADILEGEELFTIPRELVLSTQNSKLKDLLSHDLEELGPWMSLMLVMVYEYLLGDQSTWAEYFKVLPRKFDTLMFWTASELQELQGSAIVDKIGKQSADESILEMIAPIVRNNPTLFPPTNGLSSYDGDVGTQSLLSLAHMMGSLIMAYAFDIEKSEHEGEDEGESGYMTDEDEEQLPKGMVPLADLLNADADRNNARLFQEEDSLVMKAIKPISHGNEIFNDYGEIPRADLLRRYGYVTENYAVYDVIEMPLELICKAAGLENADVENQTSLQFIEDLELLDDGYVIPRPSEGNSVANILPDELVLLLKALTFSPTQLKQQISKNKPPKASFGHAEAVILSKAIQLLQAQYATTVAQDKELLAQLGQSETSSLLEESTRRRKMAIQVRLGEKEILHILSTLLNDYATDSTQNGEGSTSKRTANGENDALRRSKVPKP
;
A
#
# COMPACT_ATOMS: atom_id res chain seq x y z
N MET A 1 13.67 3.97 3.02
CA MET A 1 13.60 2.50 2.98
C MET A 1 14.17 1.95 4.27
N SER A 2 14.43 0.64 4.36
CA SER A 2 14.83 -0.04 5.59
C SER A 2 16.11 0.55 6.21
N SER A 3 16.08 0.84 7.51
CA SER A 3 17.22 1.43 8.23
C SER A 3 18.14 0.39 8.84
N THR A 4 19.35 0.80 9.24
CA THR A 4 20.28 -0.05 10.01
C THR A 4 19.64 -0.70 11.23
N ALA A 5 18.68 -0.01 11.87
CA ALA A 5 18.01 -0.46 13.09
C ALA A 5 16.98 -1.57 12.86
N HIS A 6 16.63 -1.88 11.60
CA HIS A 6 15.61 -2.87 11.28
C HIS A 6 16.11 -4.31 11.37
N PHE A 7 17.44 -4.51 11.42
CA PHE A 7 18.06 -5.83 11.38
C PHE A 7 18.60 -6.23 12.76
N PRO A 8 18.41 -7.50 13.19
CA PRO A 8 18.73 -7.94 14.55
C PRO A 8 20.21 -7.90 14.89
N ASN A 9 21.10 -8.13 13.91
CA ASN A 9 22.54 -8.08 14.10
C ASN A 9 23.23 -7.22 13.02
N PRO A 10 23.24 -5.88 13.17
CA PRO A 10 23.81 -4.99 12.18
C PRO A 10 25.31 -5.21 11.91
N ASN A 11 26.05 -5.78 12.88
CA ASN A 11 27.48 -6.04 12.77
C ASN A 11 27.80 -7.32 11.97
N ASP A 12 26.82 -8.22 11.84
CA ASP A 12 26.93 -9.49 11.12
C ASP A 12 26.24 -9.45 9.75
N PHE A 13 25.83 -8.25 9.32
CA PHE A 13 24.96 -8.03 8.17
C PHE A 13 25.51 -8.64 6.88
N GLN A 14 26.81 -8.48 6.61
CA GLN A 14 27.45 -9.07 5.42
C GLN A 14 27.53 -10.59 5.50
N ASN A 15 27.94 -11.14 6.64
CA ASN A 15 28.03 -12.59 6.82
C ASN A 15 26.65 -13.26 6.73
N GLN A 16 25.59 -12.62 7.23
CA GLN A 16 24.21 -13.07 7.01
C GLN A 16 23.82 -13.08 5.53
N THR A 17 24.22 -12.05 4.78
CA THR A 17 24.01 -11.98 3.32
C THR A 17 24.75 -13.12 2.61
N ASP A 18 26.00 -13.38 3.00
CA ASP A 18 26.82 -14.44 2.40
C ASP A 18 26.24 -15.84 2.70
N GLN A 19 25.78 -16.08 3.94
CA GLN A 19 25.11 -17.32 4.33
C GLN A 19 23.81 -17.54 3.55
N PHE A 20 22.99 -16.50 3.40
CA PHE A 20 21.80 -16.52 2.58
C PHE A 20 22.11 -16.87 1.12
N LEU A 21 23.10 -16.22 0.50
CA LEU A 21 23.48 -16.50 -0.89
C LEU A 21 24.02 -17.93 -1.07
N ASN A 22 24.77 -18.45 -0.10
CA ASN A 22 25.24 -19.83 -0.11
C ASN A 22 24.10 -20.85 -0.02
N TRP A 23 23.12 -20.60 0.87
CA TRP A 23 21.90 -21.41 0.95
C TRP A 23 21.12 -21.37 -0.37
N LEU A 24 20.86 -20.16 -0.87
CA LEU A 24 20.08 -19.93 -2.08
C LEU A 24 20.71 -20.58 -3.30
N SER A 25 22.03 -20.39 -3.50
CA SER A 25 22.77 -20.98 -4.62
C SER A 25 22.97 -22.49 -4.50
N GLY A 26 22.83 -23.03 -3.28
CA GLY A 26 22.85 -24.48 -3.01
C GLY A 26 21.51 -25.17 -3.30
N SER A 27 20.43 -24.41 -3.46
CA SER A 27 19.10 -24.94 -3.77
C SER A 27 18.99 -25.34 -5.24
N SER A 28 18.44 -26.52 -5.49
CA SER A 28 18.23 -27.04 -6.86
C SER A 28 17.31 -26.12 -7.66
N GLY A 29 17.67 -25.85 -8.92
CA GLY A 29 16.86 -25.05 -9.84
C GLY A 29 17.07 -23.53 -9.75
N VAL A 30 17.74 -23.04 -8.70
CA VAL A 30 18.07 -21.62 -8.59
C VAL A 30 19.16 -21.23 -9.60
N LYS A 31 18.98 -20.08 -10.24
CA LYS A 31 20.00 -19.44 -11.08
C LYS A 31 20.18 -18.01 -10.62
N VAL A 32 21.42 -17.55 -10.45
CA VAL A 32 21.74 -16.15 -10.13
C VAL A 32 22.73 -15.65 -11.16
N ASN A 33 22.42 -14.53 -11.81
CA ASN A 33 23.29 -13.94 -12.82
C ASN A 33 24.59 -13.42 -12.15
N PRO A 34 25.79 -13.80 -12.62
CA PRO A 34 27.05 -13.32 -12.02
C PRO A 34 27.28 -11.82 -12.17
N LYS A 35 26.45 -11.11 -12.94
CA LYS A 35 26.47 -9.65 -13.05
C LYS A 35 25.70 -8.96 -11.93
N ILE A 36 25.13 -9.66 -10.95
CA ILE A 36 24.43 -9.04 -9.83
C ILE A 36 25.04 -9.46 -8.50
N HIS A 37 24.91 -8.61 -7.49
CA HIS A 37 25.24 -8.96 -6.11
C HIS A 37 24.33 -8.22 -5.14
N ILE A 38 24.18 -8.77 -3.93
CA ILE A 38 23.50 -8.08 -2.84
C ILE A 38 24.49 -7.11 -2.19
N ALA A 39 24.12 -5.84 -2.13
CA ALA A 39 24.90 -4.75 -1.53
C ALA A 39 24.32 -4.31 -0.18
N ASP A 40 25.19 -3.87 0.73
CA ASP A 40 24.79 -3.16 1.94
C ASP A 40 24.58 -1.67 1.62
N LEU A 41 23.30 -1.29 1.53
CA LEU A 41 22.85 0.06 1.22
C LEU A 41 22.30 0.78 2.47
N ARG A 42 22.63 0.30 3.67
CA ARG A 42 22.15 0.92 4.91
C ARG A 42 22.63 2.36 5.11
N SER A 43 23.77 2.72 4.54
CA SER A 43 24.26 4.12 4.50
C SER A 43 23.32 5.07 3.74
N GLN A 44 22.46 4.52 2.87
CA GLN A 44 21.44 5.23 2.09
C GLN A 44 20.03 5.00 2.66
N ALA A 45 19.91 4.42 3.87
CA ALA A 45 18.64 4.02 4.47
C ALA A 45 17.82 3.08 3.57
N ALA A 46 18.49 2.12 2.92
CA ALA A 46 17.94 1.18 1.96
C ALA A 46 18.16 -0.30 2.32
N GLY A 47 18.72 -0.61 3.49
CA GLY A 47 18.92 -2.00 3.91
C GLY A 47 19.82 -2.79 2.96
N ARG A 48 19.34 -3.95 2.52
CA ARG A 48 19.94 -4.73 1.43
C ARG A 48 19.32 -4.24 0.11
N GLY A 49 20.11 -4.20 -0.95
CA GLY A 49 19.62 -4.01 -2.32
C GLY A 49 20.45 -4.85 -3.27
N VAL A 50 20.00 -4.95 -4.52
CA VAL A 50 20.74 -5.69 -5.56
C VAL A 50 21.40 -4.69 -6.50
N VAL A 51 22.68 -4.88 -6.81
CA VAL A 51 23.47 -3.94 -7.63
C VAL A 51 24.18 -4.68 -8.76
N ALA A 52 24.19 -4.05 -9.93
CA ALA A 52 24.88 -4.55 -11.11
C ALA A 52 26.42 -4.49 -10.95
N GLN A 53 27.09 -5.62 -11.19
CA GLN A 53 28.55 -5.78 -11.25
C GLN A 53 29.11 -5.65 -12.68
N ALA A 54 28.24 -5.55 -13.67
CA ALA A 54 28.56 -5.29 -15.07
C ALA A 54 27.31 -4.73 -15.76
N ASP A 55 27.45 -4.26 -17.00
CA ASP A 55 26.28 -3.82 -17.78
C ASP A 55 25.35 -5.00 -18.07
N ILE A 56 24.06 -4.78 -17.81
CA ILE A 56 22.97 -5.75 -17.99
C ILE A 56 22.06 -5.22 -19.10
N LEU A 57 21.74 -6.09 -20.06
CA LEU A 57 20.88 -5.74 -21.18
C LEU A 57 19.40 -5.84 -20.77
N GLU A 58 18.55 -5.08 -21.45
CA GLU A 58 17.11 -5.27 -21.35
C GLU A 58 16.73 -6.71 -21.76
N GLY A 59 15.82 -7.31 -20.99
CA GLY A 59 15.38 -8.70 -21.14
C GLY A 59 16.33 -9.74 -20.51
N GLU A 60 17.51 -9.34 -20.02
CA GLU A 60 18.45 -10.26 -19.40
C GLU A 60 17.88 -10.79 -18.06
N GLU A 61 17.96 -12.12 -17.87
CA GLU A 61 17.57 -12.77 -16.62
C GLU A 61 18.55 -12.41 -15.51
N LEU A 62 18.02 -11.91 -14.41
CA LEU A 62 18.78 -11.54 -13.22
C LEU A 62 18.90 -12.73 -12.27
N PHE A 63 17.81 -13.45 -12.05
CA PHE A 63 17.78 -14.72 -11.30
C PHE A 63 16.48 -15.48 -11.55
N THR A 64 16.51 -16.78 -11.26
CA THR A 64 15.40 -17.73 -11.31
C THR A 64 15.24 -18.39 -9.96
N ILE A 65 14.02 -18.38 -9.41
CA ILE A 65 13.64 -19.02 -8.15
C ILE A 65 12.60 -20.10 -8.46
N PRO A 66 12.86 -21.39 -8.20
CA PRO A 66 11.86 -22.44 -8.34
C PRO A 66 10.65 -22.19 -7.44
N ARG A 67 9.45 -22.55 -7.91
CA ARG A 67 8.21 -22.35 -7.14
C ARG A 67 8.25 -23.05 -5.79
N GLU A 68 8.92 -24.18 -5.66
CA GLU A 68 9.05 -24.96 -4.41
C GLU A 68 9.91 -24.26 -3.36
N LEU A 69 10.73 -23.27 -3.75
CA LEU A 69 11.58 -22.50 -2.83
C LEU A 69 10.87 -21.27 -2.25
N VAL A 70 9.72 -20.88 -2.82
CA VAL A 70 8.89 -19.79 -2.30
C VAL A 70 8.39 -20.18 -0.91
N LEU A 71 8.53 -19.30 0.08
CA LEU A 71 7.90 -19.51 1.38
C LEU A 71 6.41 -19.19 1.25
N SER A 72 5.60 -20.25 1.19
CA SER A 72 4.16 -20.19 0.93
C SER A 72 3.42 -21.24 1.77
N THR A 73 2.10 -21.10 1.84
CA THR A 73 1.24 -22.12 2.47
C THR A 73 1.46 -23.51 1.87
N GLN A 74 1.61 -23.59 0.54
CA GLN A 74 1.74 -24.87 -0.14
C GLN A 74 3.10 -25.54 0.03
N ASN A 75 4.17 -24.77 0.23
CA ASN A 75 5.51 -25.34 0.35
C ASN A 75 5.89 -25.70 1.79
N SER A 76 5.17 -25.16 2.80
CA SER A 76 5.43 -25.48 4.20
C SER A 76 4.81 -26.83 4.59
N LYS A 77 5.55 -27.57 5.44
CA LYS A 77 5.06 -28.82 6.04
C LYS A 77 3.94 -28.60 7.06
N LEU A 78 3.70 -27.36 7.49
CA LEU A 78 2.67 -27.06 8.48
C LEU A 78 1.28 -27.55 8.05
N LYS A 79 0.97 -27.45 6.75
CA LYS A 79 -0.33 -27.87 6.18
C LYS A 79 -0.63 -29.35 6.42
N ASP A 80 0.40 -30.19 6.49
CA ASP A 80 0.27 -31.64 6.75
C ASP A 80 0.25 -31.98 8.25
N LEU A 81 0.64 -31.03 9.10
CA LEU A 81 0.76 -31.22 10.56
C LEU A 81 -0.46 -30.72 11.33
N LEU A 82 -1.24 -29.82 10.74
CA LEU A 82 -2.48 -29.32 11.30
C LEU A 82 -3.67 -30.12 10.78
N SER A 83 -4.68 -30.28 11.62
CA SER A 83 -5.98 -30.84 11.20
C SER A 83 -6.88 -29.81 10.52
N HIS A 84 -6.53 -28.51 10.63
CA HIS A 84 -7.30 -27.42 10.06
C HIS A 84 -6.82 -27.20 8.63
N ASP A 85 -7.76 -26.98 7.73
CA ASP A 85 -7.43 -26.50 6.40
C ASP A 85 -6.93 -25.05 6.51
N LEU A 86 -5.70 -24.82 6.08
CA LEU A 86 -5.09 -23.50 6.14
C LEU A 86 -5.74 -22.55 5.14
N GLU A 87 -6.32 -23.06 4.05
CA GLU A 87 -6.93 -22.24 3.01
C GLU A 87 -8.19 -21.51 3.52
N GLU A 88 -8.89 -22.06 4.52
CA GLU A 88 -10.04 -21.41 5.18
C GLU A 88 -9.69 -20.10 5.89
N LEU A 89 -8.41 -19.88 6.21
CA LEU A 89 -7.95 -18.63 6.84
C LEU A 89 -7.83 -17.47 5.83
N GLY A 90 -7.86 -17.76 4.52
CA GLY A 90 -7.57 -16.80 3.46
C GLY A 90 -6.06 -16.52 3.30
N PRO A 91 -5.62 -16.07 2.10
CA PRO A 91 -4.20 -16.10 1.70
C PRO A 91 -3.23 -15.42 2.67
N TRP A 92 -3.65 -14.29 3.25
CA TRP A 92 -2.83 -13.52 4.17
C TRP A 92 -2.61 -14.23 5.51
N MET A 93 -3.68 -14.74 6.12
CA MET A 93 -3.60 -15.37 7.45
C MET A 93 -2.97 -16.76 7.38
N SER A 94 -3.21 -17.51 6.28
CA SER A 94 -2.52 -18.78 6.03
C SER A 94 -1.01 -18.57 5.96
N LEU A 95 -0.55 -17.60 5.17
CA LEU A 95 0.87 -17.29 5.05
C LEU A 95 1.44 -16.78 6.38
N MET A 96 0.70 -15.94 7.12
CA MET A 96 1.13 -15.46 8.43
C MET A 96 1.39 -16.62 9.39
N LEU A 97 0.47 -17.57 9.50
CA LEU A 97 0.63 -18.73 10.39
C LEU A 97 1.82 -19.60 9.98
N VAL A 98 2.03 -19.81 8.68
CA VAL A 98 3.18 -20.53 8.14
C VAL A 98 4.49 -19.82 8.44
N MET A 99 4.56 -18.50 8.24
CA MET A 99 5.75 -17.73 8.57
C MET A 99 6.06 -17.76 10.07
N VAL A 100 5.03 -17.72 10.93
CA VAL A 100 5.19 -17.89 12.38
C VAL A 100 5.79 -19.27 12.69
N TYR A 101 5.25 -20.33 12.11
CA TYR A 101 5.75 -21.69 12.32
C TYR A 101 7.20 -21.86 11.86
N GLU A 102 7.51 -21.50 10.62
CA GLU A 102 8.85 -21.63 10.04
C GLU A 102 9.88 -20.77 10.78
N TYR A 103 9.49 -19.57 11.23
CA TYR A 103 10.35 -18.74 12.05
C TYR A 103 10.67 -19.37 13.42
N LEU A 104 9.69 -20.02 14.06
CA LEU A 104 9.87 -20.66 15.37
C LEU A 104 10.68 -21.97 15.30
N LEU A 105 10.72 -22.64 14.14
CA LEU A 105 11.60 -23.79 13.92
C LEU A 105 13.09 -23.42 14.00
N GLY A 106 13.44 -22.14 13.79
CA GLY A 106 14.83 -21.68 13.79
C GLY A 106 15.65 -22.39 12.73
N ASP A 107 16.82 -22.91 13.10
CA ASP A 107 17.75 -23.58 12.18
C ASP A 107 17.19 -24.89 11.56
N GLN A 108 16.04 -25.39 12.03
CA GLN A 108 15.35 -26.53 11.43
C GLN A 108 14.45 -26.15 10.24
N SER A 109 14.17 -24.86 10.03
CA SER A 109 13.39 -24.40 8.88
C SER A 109 14.22 -24.48 7.61
N THR A 110 13.58 -24.88 6.50
CA THR A 110 14.17 -24.77 5.16
C THR A 110 14.58 -23.33 4.85
N TRP A 111 13.85 -22.34 5.39
CA TRP A 111 14.05 -20.91 5.14
C TRP A 111 14.81 -20.18 6.26
N ALA A 112 15.53 -20.91 7.12
CA ALA A 112 16.25 -20.32 8.26
C ALA A 112 17.21 -19.19 7.85
N GLU A 113 18.01 -19.39 6.78
CA GLU A 113 18.94 -18.38 6.28
C GLU A 113 18.22 -17.18 5.64
N TYR A 114 17.04 -17.40 5.05
CA TYR A 114 16.21 -16.35 4.49
C TYR A 114 15.63 -15.44 5.59
N PHE A 115 15.10 -15.99 6.68
CA PHE A 115 14.63 -15.19 7.84
C PHE A 115 15.73 -14.36 8.50
N LYS A 116 17.01 -14.72 8.35
CA LYS A 116 18.14 -13.93 8.87
C LYS A 116 18.39 -12.65 8.07
N VAL A 117 18.02 -12.62 6.79
CA VAL A 117 18.20 -11.43 5.94
C VAL A 117 16.97 -10.51 5.89
N LEU A 118 15.80 -10.98 6.33
CA LEU A 118 14.58 -10.18 6.46
C LEU A 118 14.65 -9.19 7.64
N PRO A 119 13.98 -8.02 7.54
CA PRO A 119 13.87 -7.08 8.65
C PRO A 119 12.99 -7.63 9.79
N ARG A 120 13.27 -7.18 11.02
CA ARG A 120 12.47 -7.50 12.23
C ARG A 120 11.84 -6.27 12.89
N LYS A 121 12.18 -5.07 12.41
CA LYS A 121 11.50 -3.83 12.76
C LYS A 121 11.13 -3.08 11.49
N PHE A 122 10.11 -2.24 11.59
CA PHE A 122 9.51 -1.58 10.46
C PHE A 122 9.19 -0.13 10.82
N ASP A 123 9.09 0.69 9.79
CA ASP A 123 8.54 2.04 9.88
C ASP A 123 7.14 2.14 9.29
N THR A 124 6.47 1.00 9.06
CA THR A 124 5.05 0.98 8.71
C THR A 124 4.23 1.57 9.85
N LEU A 125 3.13 2.24 9.52
CA LEU A 125 2.39 3.09 10.44
C LEU A 125 1.84 2.36 11.68
N MET A 126 1.64 1.04 11.60
CA MET A 126 1.15 0.24 12.74
C MET A 126 2.09 0.20 13.96
N PHE A 127 3.39 0.49 13.75
CA PHE A 127 4.41 0.56 14.81
C PHE A 127 4.66 1.97 15.34
N TRP A 128 3.98 2.97 14.79
CA TRP A 128 4.14 4.34 15.24
C TRP A 128 3.40 4.57 16.55
N THR A 129 3.96 5.41 17.39
CA THR A 129 3.31 5.87 18.61
C THR A 129 2.19 6.86 18.28
N ALA A 130 1.26 7.06 19.23
CA ALA A 130 0.18 8.04 19.05
C ALA A 130 0.71 9.46 18.75
N SER A 131 1.83 9.86 19.36
CA SER A 131 2.47 11.16 19.08
C SER A 131 3.11 11.24 17.70
N GLU A 132 3.65 10.13 17.19
CA GLU A 132 4.19 10.09 15.82
C GLU A 132 3.07 10.13 14.79
N LEU A 133 1.95 9.42 15.04
CA LEU A 133 0.78 9.46 14.17
C LEU A 133 0.11 10.84 14.13
N GLN A 134 0.19 11.63 15.20
CA GLN A 134 -0.27 13.02 15.20
C GLN A 134 0.49 13.92 14.21
N GLU A 135 1.69 13.55 13.76
CA GLU A 135 2.38 14.28 12.70
C GLU A 135 1.68 14.09 11.33
N LEU A 136 0.83 13.08 11.15
CA LEU A 136 0.01 12.87 9.94
C LEU A 136 -1.36 13.54 10.00
N GLN A 137 -1.55 14.48 10.92
CA GLN A 137 -2.79 15.23 11.07
C GLN A 137 -3.30 15.82 9.73
N GLY A 138 -4.62 15.69 9.50
CA GLY A 138 -5.30 16.05 8.26
C GLY A 138 -5.29 14.95 7.18
N SER A 139 -4.37 13.99 7.25
CA SER A 139 -4.31 12.86 6.31
C SER A 139 -5.29 11.76 6.70
N ALA A 140 -6.06 11.24 5.75
CA ALA A 140 -6.93 10.08 5.94
C ALA A 140 -6.16 8.76 6.13
N ILE A 141 -4.83 8.75 5.94
CA ILE A 141 -4.04 7.52 6.03
C ILE A 141 -4.03 6.91 7.43
N VAL A 142 -4.24 7.73 8.47
CA VAL A 142 -4.24 7.28 9.87
C VAL A 142 -5.42 6.33 10.12
N ASP A 143 -6.56 6.59 9.49
CA ASP A 143 -7.76 5.75 9.63
C ASP A 143 -7.61 4.41 8.89
N LYS A 144 -6.68 4.35 7.93
CA LYS A 144 -6.41 3.14 7.12
C LYS A 144 -5.39 2.19 7.75
N ILE A 145 -4.79 2.51 8.89
CA ILE A 145 -3.74 1.67 9.50
C ILE A 145 -4.25 0.26 9.81
N GLY A 146 -5.51 0.12 10.24
CA GLY A 146 -6.16 -1.18 10.44
C GLY A 146 -5.62 -2.02 11.60
N LYS A 147 -4.82 -1.43 12.51
CA LYS A 147 -4.17 -2.19 13.61
C LYS A 147 -5.15 -2.92 14.52
N GLN A 148 -6.25 -2.27 14.91
CA GLN A 148 -7.23 -2.89 15.79
C GLN A 148 -7.94 -4.06 15.11
N SER A 149 -8.40 -3.89 13.87
CA SER A 149 -9.01 -4.97 13.08
C SER A 149 -8.03 -6.14 12.92
N ALA A 150 -6.76 -5.86 12.62
CA ALA A 150 -5.72 -6.89 12.55
C ALA A 150 -5.53 -7.63 13.88
N ASP A 151 -5.51 -6.92 15.02
CA ASP A 151 -5.44 -7.55 16.34
C ASP A 151 -6.63 -8.49 16.58
N GLU A 152 -7.84 -8.03 16.26
CA GLU A 152 -9.07 -8.81 16.39
C GLU A 152 -9.03 -10.09 15.53
N SER A 153 -8.71 -9.98 14.23
CA SER A 153 -8.59 -11.13 13.33
C SER A 153 -7.50 -12.11 13.77
N ILE A 154 -6.33 -11.62 14.22
CA ILE A 154 -5.26 -12.49 14.73
C ILE A 154 -5.72 -13.26 15.97
N LEU A 155 -6.41 -12.60 16.89
CA LEU A 155 -6.89 -13.24 18.12
C LEU A 155 -8.02 -14.24 17.87
N GLU A 156 -8.85 -13.99 16.87
CA GLU A 156 -9.94 -14.86 16.48
C GLU A 156 -9.47 -16.08 15.68
N MET A 157 -8.58 -15.88 14.70
CA MET A 157 -8.24 -16.91 13.70
C MET A 157 -6.89 -17.59 13.99
N ILE A 158 -5.87 -16.84 14.39
CA ILE A 158 -4.49 -17.37 14.56
C ILE A 158 -4.26 -17.90 15.97
N ALA A 159 -4.66 -17.13 16.99
CA ALA A 159 -4.36 -17.46 18.37
C ALA A 159 -4.92 -18.83 18.84
N PRO A 160 -6.13 -19.26 18.46
CA PRO A 160 -6.62 -20.59 18.83
C PRO A 160 -5.75 -21.72 18.27
N ILE A 161 -5.31 -21.61 17.02
CA ILE A 161 -4.46 -22.63 16.38
C ILE A 161 -3.10 -22.69 17.08
N VAL A 162 -2.48 -21.54 17.31
CA VAL A 162 -1.18 -21.45 18.00
C VAL A 162 -1.25 -22.02 19.42
N ARG A 163 -2.26 -21.64 20.21
CA ARG A 163 -2.42 -22.09 21.61
C ARG A 163 -2.73 -23.57 21.72
N ASN A 164 -3.49 -24.14 20.78
CA ASN A 164 -3.83 -25.56 20.77
C ASN A 164 -2.69 -26.47 20.28
N ASN A 165 -1.64 -25.90 19.68
CA ASN A 165 -0.53 -26.65 19.09
C ASN A 165 0.85 -26.20 19.65
N PRO A 166 1.09 -26.22 20.98
CA PRO A 166 2.29 -25.65 21.60
C PRO A 166 3.60 -26.35 21.19
N THR A 167 3.54 -27.58 20.67
CA THR A 167 4.71 -28.28 20.12
C THR A 167 5.13 -27.74 18.76
N LEU A 168 4.17 -27.27 17.95
CA LEU A 168 4.43 -26.64 16.65
C LEU A 168 4.77 -25.16 16.83
N PHE A 169 4.16 -24.51 17.82
CA PHE A 169 4.34 -23.10 18.13
C PHE A 169 4.87 -22.91 19.56
N PRO A 170 6.16 -23.17 19.81
CA PRO A 170 6.74 -22.98 21.13
C PRO A 170 6.72 -21.49 21.52
N PRO A 171 6.36 -21.15 22.77
CA PRO A 171 6.45 -19.79 23.28
C PRO A 171 7.88 -19.25 23.26
N THR A 172 8.03 -17.96 22.97
CA THR A 172 9.33 -17.29 22.91
C THR A 172 9.61 -16.47 24.18
N ASN A 173 10.81 -15.89 24.30
CA ASN A 173 11.18 -14.97 25.37
C ASN A 173 11.03 -15.52 26.80
N GLY A 174 11.18 -16.84 26.98
CA GLY A 174 11.07 -17.51 28.27
C GLY A 174 9.64 -17.64 28.81
N LEU A 175 8.62 -17.40 27.98
CA LEU A 175 7.23 -17.63 28.33
C LEU A 175 6.89 -19.12 28.42
N SER A 176 5.90 -19.46 29.25
CA SER A 176 5.39 -20.83 29.37
C SER A 176 4.28 -21.15 28.38
N SER A 177 3.49 -20.16 27.95
CA SER A 177 2.44 -20.28 26.93
C SER A 177 2.12 -18.91 26.30
N TYR A 178 1.30 -18.91 25.25
CA TYR A 178 0.72 -17.71 24.64
C TYR A 178 -0.62 -17.29 25.28
N ASP A 179 -0.92 -17.80 26.48
CA ASP A 179 -2.11 -17.43 27.25
C ASP A 179 -1.85 -16.22 28.16
N GLY A 180 -2.95 -15.57 28.58
CA GLY A 180 -2.90 -14.36 29.39
C GLY A 180 -2.36 -13.15 28.63
N ASP A 181 -2.33 -12.00 29.30
CA ASP A 181 -2.03 -10.72 28.65
C ASP A 181 -0.62 -10.70 28.03
N VAL A 182 0.39 -11.16 28.77
CA VAL A 182 1.78 -11.16 28.31
C VAL A 182 1.99 -12.13 27.14
N GLY A 183 1.43 -13.34 27.23
CA GLY A 183 1.50 -14.32 26.15
C GLY A 183 0.79 -13.85 24.88
N THR A 184 -0.39 -13.22 25.05
CA THR A 184 -1.17 -12.63 23.95
C THR A 184 -0.39 -11.52 23.26
N GLN A 185 0.21 -10.60 24.01
CA GLN A 185 1.02 -9.52 23.44
C GLN A 185 2.28 -10.06 22.73
N SER A 186 2.90 -11.13 23.23
CA SER A 186 4.02 -11.77 22.55
C SER A 186 3.60 -12.41 21.22
N LEU A 187 2.42 -13.02 21.15
CA LEU A 187 1.88 -13.58 19.91
C LEU A 187 1.52 -12.47 18.92
N LEU A 188 0.84 -11.42 19.36
CA LEU A 188 0.50 -10.26 18.53
C LEU A 188 1.77 -9.62 17.96
N SER A 189 2.81 -9.41 18.77
CA SER A 189 4.08 -8.86 18.29
C SER A 189 4.74 -9.72 17.21
N LEU A 190 4.64 -11.05 17.33
CA LEU A 190 5.17 -11.98 16.34
C LEU A 190 4.34 -11.94 15.05
N ALA A 191 3.02 -11.96 15.18
CA ALA A 191 2.08 -11.87 14.08
C ALA A 191 2.16 -10.53 13.33
N HIS A 192 2.33 -9.40 14.04
CA HIS A 192 2.54 -8.07 13.45
C HIS A 192 3.82 -8.00 12.63
N MET A 193 4.91 -8.62 13.11
CA MET A 193 6.15 -8.72 12.34
C MET A 193 5.92 -9.51 11.04
N MET A 194 5.23 -10.66 11.10
CA MET A 194 4.93 -11.45 9.91
C MET A 194 3.97 -10.72 8.97
N GLY A 195 2.90 -10.13 9.47
CA GLY A 195 1.96 -9.33 8.67
C GLY A 195 2.64 -8.14 7.98
N SER A 196 3.60 -7.50 8.64
CA SER A 196 4.37 -6.41 8.03
C SER A 196 5.36 -6.89 6.97
N LEU A 197 5.93 -8.08 7.15
CA LEU A 197 6.72 -8.73 6.10
C LEU A 197 5.84 -9.06 4.90
N ILE A 198 4.68 -9.68 5.12
CA ILE A 198 3.74 -10.01 4.05
C ILE A 198 3.33 -8.75 3.29
N MET A 199 2.91 -7.69 4.01
CA MET A 199 2.47 -6.43 3.40
C MET A 199 3.52 -5.78 2.51
N ALA A 200 4.79 -5.84 2.90
CA ALA A 200 5.86 -5.11 2.23
C ALA A 200 6.67 -5.95 1.23
N TYR A 201 6.63 -7.28 1.32
CA TYR A 201 7.58 -8.17 0.63
C TYR A 201 6.95 -9.40 -0.02
N ALA A 202 5.68 -9.74 0.27
CA ALA A 202 5.03 -10.87 -0.40
C ALA A 202 4.63 -10.53 -1.84
N PHE A 203 4.57 -11.58 -2.66
CA PHE A 203 4.02 -11.56 -4.00
C PHE A 203 2.76 -12.40 -4.05
N ASP A 204 1.83 -12.04 -4.92
CA ASP A 204 0.74 -12.93 -5.31
C ASP A 204 1.31 -14.02 -6.23
N ILE A 205 1.00 -15.27 -5.91
CA ILE A 205 1.53 -16.46 -6.57
C ILE A 205 0.43 -17.06 -7.43
N GLU A 206 0.62 -17.01 -8.74
CA GLU A 206 -0.30 -17.61 -9.70
C GLU A 206 -0.31 -19.14 -9.53
N LYS A 207 -1.49 -19.74 -9.59
CA LYS A 207 -1.62 -21.21 -9.62
C LYS A 207 -0.99 -21.74 -10.91
N SER A 208 -0.19 -22.80 -10.81
CA SER A 208 0.36 -23.45 -12.01
C SER A 208 -0.78 -24.05 -12.85
N GLU A 209 -0.64 -24.06 -14.18
CA GLU A 209 -1.68 -24.56 -15.11
C GLU A 209 -2.15 -25.99 -14.79
N HIS A 210 -1.31 -26.81 -14.13
CA HIS A 210 -1.65 -28.16 -13.67
C HIS A 210 -2.60 -28.25 -12.47
N GLU A 211 -2.81 -27.16 -11.72
CA GLU A 211 -3.73 -27.11 -10.58
C GLU A 211 -5.10 -26.49 -10.94
N GLY A 212 -5.29 -26.09 -12.21
CA GLY A 212 -6.43 -25.30 -12.69
C GLY A 212 -7.36 -25.98 -13.70
N GLU A 213 -7.38 -27.32 -13.79
CA GLU A 213 -8.30 -28.05 -14.67
C GLU A 213 -9.76 -28.17 -14.13
N ASP A 214 -10.24 -27.20 -13.36
CA ASP A 214 -11.69 -27.03 -13.17
C ASP A 214 -12.10 -25.57 -13.44
N GLU A 215 -13.02 -25.47 -14.40
CA GLU A 215 -13.75 -24.29 -14.88
C GLU A 215 -13.03 -23.38 -15.88
N GLY A 216 -13.18 -23.77 -17.15
CA GLY A 216 -13.03 -22.88 -18.28
C GLY A 216 -14.10 -21.79 -18.31
N GLU A 217 -13.76 -20.62 -17.79
CA GLU A 217 -14.28 -19.35 -18.30
C GLU A 217 -13.11 -18.39 -18.46
N SER A 218 -12.86 -17.95 -19.69
CA SER A 218 -12.00 -16.80 -19.96
C SER A 218 -12.72 -15.54 -19.46
N GLY A 219 -12.82 -15.40 -18.15
CA GLY A 219 -13.31 -14.22 -17.45
C GLY A 219 -12.16 -13.26 -17.24
N TYR A 220 -12.42 -11.97 -17.40
CA TYR A 220 -11.50 -10.94 -16.95
C TYR A 220 -11.35 -11.10 -15.43
N MET A 221 -10.13 -11.33 -14.92
CA MET A 221 -9.86 -11.30 -13.48
C MET A 221 -10.37 -9.97 -12.93
N THR A 222 -11.14 -10.03 -11.84
CA THR A 222 -11.56 -8.86 -11.10
C THR A 222 -10.56 -8.55 -9.98
N ASP A 223 -10.53 -7.31 -9.50
CA ASP A 223 -9.65 -6.90 -8.39
C ASP A 223 -9.90 -7.78 -7.12
N GLU A 224 -11.14 -8.27 -6.93
CA GLU A 224 -11.50 -9.20 -5.84
C GLU A 224 -10.89 -10.60 -6.04
N ASP A 225 -10.76 -11.07 -7.28
CA ASP A 225 -10.11 -12.37 -7.59
C ASP A 225 -8.60 -12.30 -7.35
N GLU A 226 -7.96 -11.16 -7.63
CA GLU A 226 -6.54 -10.93 -7.37
C GLU A 226 -6.22 -10.93 -5.85
N GLU A 227 -7.09 -10.35 -5.03
CA GLU A 227 -6.94 -10.35 -3.57
C GLU A 227 -6.94 -11.76 -2.95
N GLN A 228 -7.61 -12.71 -3.62
CA GLN A 228 -7.70 -14.12 -3.21
C GLN A 228 -6.54 -14.97 -3.72
N LEU A 229 -5.61 -14.42 -4.50
CA LEU A 229 -4.45 -15.18 -4.94
C LEU A 229 -3.58 -15.61 -3.74
N PRO A 230 -3.05 -16.84 -3.75
CA PRO A 230 -2.11 -17.30 -2.74
C PRO A 230 -0.94 -16.34 -2.61
N LYS A 231 -0.54 -16.02 -1.37
CA LYS A 231 0.61 -15.13 -1.12
C LYS A 231 1.86 -15.97 -0.86
N GLY A 232 3.01 -15.46 -1.30
CA GLY A 232 4.29 -16.10 -1.08
C GLY A 232 5.44 -15.11 -0.93
N MET A 233 6.38 -15.45 -0.07
CA MET A 233 7.63 -14.71 0.09
C MET A 233 8.67 -15.32 -0.85
N VAL A 234 9.15 -14.55 -1.82
CA VAL A 234 10.04 -15.03 -2.89
C VAL A 234 11.48 -14.62 -2.55
N PRO A 235 12.34 -15.57 -2.11
CA PRO A 235 13.71 -15.24 -1.73
C PRO A 235 14.46 -14.51 -2.85
N LEU A 236 15.26 -13.51 -2.47
CA LEU A 236 16.03 -12.62 -3.37
C LEU A 236 15.17 -11.61 -4.14
N ALA A 237 13.97 -11.97 -4.61
CA ALA A 237 13.08 -11.02 -5.29
C ALA A 237 12.63 -9.89 -4.38
N ASP A 238 12.35 -10.23 -3.12
CA ASP A 238 11.94 -9.28 -2.08
C ASP A 238 13.10 -8.45 -1.48
N LEU A 239 14.35 -8.75 -1.85
CA LEU A 239 15.52 -7.93 -1.47
C LEU A 239 15.78 -6.80 -2.46
N LEU A 240 15.08 -6.76 -3.60
CA LEU A 240 15.10 -5.62 -4.49
C LEU A 240 14.29 -4.50 -3.85
N ASN A 241 14.94 -3.37 -3.63
CA ASN A 241 14.24 -2.13 -3.33
C ASN A 241 13.35 -1.75 -4.52
N ALA A 242 12.34 -0.92 -4.27
CA ALA A 242 11.47 -0.42 -5.34
C ALA A 242 11.51 1.09 -5.45
N ASP A 243 11.22 1.56 -6.65
CA ASP A 243 11.19 2.98 -6.96
C ASP A 243 10.33 3.25 -8.20
N ALA A 244 9.43 4.23 -8.10
CA ALA A 244 8.53 4.63 -9.18
C ALA A 244 9.23 5.02 -10.48
N ASP A 245 10.34 5.76 -10.40
CA ASP A 245 11.04 6.26 -11.59
C ASP A 245 12.21 5.36 -11.99
N ARG A 246 12.89 4.80 -10.99
CA ARG A 246 14.13 4.03 -11.18
C ARG A 246 13.91 2.54 -11.39
N ASN A 247 12.67 2.04 -11.36
CA ASN A 247 12.37 0.65 -11.67
C ASN A 247 13.03 0.21 -12.99
N ASN A 248 13.69 -0.93 -12.93
CA ASN A 248 14.45 -1.48 -14.04
C ASN A 248 14.48 -3.01 -14.04
N ALA A 249 13.79 -3.66 -13.11
CA ALA A 249 13.53 -5.09 -13.09
C ALA A 249 12.06 -5.39 -12.76
N ARG A 250 11.59 -6.57 -13.19
CA ARG A 250 10.25 -7.08 -12.88
C ARG A 250 10.28 -8.60 -12.75
N LEU A 251 9.46 -9.12 -11.83
CA LEU A 251 9.27 -10.56 -11.63
C LEU A 251 8.26 -11.09 -12.64
N PHE A 252 8.59 -12.20 -13.28
CA PHE A 252 7.72 -12.94 -14.19
C PHE A 252 7.46 -14.32 -13.59
N GLN A 253 6.20 -14.75 -13.55
CA GLN A 253 5.82 -16.09 -13.12
C GLN A 253 5.79 -17.01 -14.34
N GLU A 254 6.61 -18.05 -14.32
CA GLU A 254 6.64 -19.12 -15.32
C GLU A 254 6.06 -20.41 -14.69
N GLU A 255 5.93 -21.47 -15.48
CA GLU A 255 5.29 -22.73 -15.05
C GLU A 255 5.92 -23.30 -13.77
N ASP A 256 7.24 -23.47 -13.76
CA ASP A 256 7.98 -24.09 -12.64
C ASP A 256 8.76 -23.09 -11.77
N SER A 257 8.82 -21.82 -12.16
CA SER A 257 9.71 -20.86 -11.51
C SER A 257 9.26 -19.41 -11.63
N LEU A 258 9.82 -18.56 -10.77
CA LEU A 258 9.69 -17.11 -10.84
C LEU A 258 11.01 -16.53 -11.30
N VAL A 259 10.97 -15.74 -12.37
CA VAL A 259 12.16 -15.21 -13.05
C VAL A 259 12.16 -13.70 -12.99
N MET A 260 13.18 -13.12 -12.37
CA MET A 260 13.38 -11.68 -12.38
C MET A 260 14.18 -11.30 -13.63
N LYS A 261 13.63 -10.38 -14.45
CA LYS A 261 14.28 -9.92 -15.69
C LYS A 261 14.45 -8.40 -15.66
N ALA A 262 15.54 -7.92 -16.27
CA ALA A 262 15.71 -6.49 -16.51
C ALA A 262 14.68 -6.00 -17.54
N ILE A 263 13.98 -4.91 -17.25
CA ILE A 263 13.02 -4.26 -18.16
C ILE A 263 13.60 -3.02 -18.86
N LYS A 264 14.82 -2.62 -18.46
CA LYS A 264 15.60 -1.53 -19.05
C LYS A 264 17.09 -1.92 -18.97
N PRO A 265 17.98 -1.34 -19.81
CA PRO A 265 19.41 -1.51 -19.63
C PRO A 265 19.88 -0.98 -18.26
N ILE A 266 20.74 -1.73 -17.56
CA ILE A 266 21.26 -1.36 -16.24
C ILE A 266 22.78 -1.26 -16.33
N SER A 267 23.33 -0.09 -16.00
CA SER A 267 24.78 0.14 -16.04
C SER A 267 25.49 -0.47 -14.83
N HIS A 268 26.76 -0.85 -14.99
CA HIS A 268 27.62 -1.26 -13.89
C HIS A 268 27.53 -0.30 -12.68
N GLY A 269 27.33 -0.86 -11.49
CA GLY A 269 27.26 -0.13 -10.21
C GLY A 269 25.91 0.50 -9.92
N ASN A 270 24.92 0.41 -10.82
CA ASN A 270 23.56 0.87 -10.55
C ASN A 270 22.77 -0.19 -9.77
N GLU A 271 21.92 0.29 -8.87
CA GLU A 271 20.97 -0.54 -8.16
C GLU A 271 19.86 -1.02 -9.10
N ILE A 272 19.41 -2.24 -8.84
CA ILE A 272 18.32 -2.91 -9.53
C ILE A 272 17.06 -2.70 -8.69
N PHE A 273 16.11 -1.98 -9.25
CA PHE A 273 14.86 -1.63 -8.60
C PHE A 273 13.71 -2.42 -9.18
N ASN A 274 12.92 -3.02 -8.29
CA ASN A 274 11.61 -3.53 -8.60
C ASN A 274 10.59 -2.38 -8.73
N ASP A 275 9.37 -2.72 -9.12
CA ASP A 275 8.24 -1.81 -9.28
C ASP A 275 7.13 -2.20 -8.29
N TYR A 276 6.78 -1.30 -7.37
CA TYR A 276 5.59 -1.46 -6.52
C TYR A 276 4.34 -0.85 -7.14
N GLY A 277 4.43 -0.24 -8.32
CA GLY A 277 3.32 0.41 -9.01
C GLY A 277 3.09 1.86 -8.60
N GLU A 278 1.98 2.42 -9.06
CA GLU A 278 1.61 3.83 -8.92
C GLU A 278 1.00 4.13 -7.55
N ILE A 279 1.81 4.05 -6.49
CA ILE A 279 1.34 4.13 -5.11
C ILE A 279 1.51 5.56 -4.53
N PRO A 280 0.47 6.17 -3.93
CA PRO A 280 0.60 7.44 -3.23
C PRO A 280 1.61 7.35 -2.07
N ARG A 281 2.35 8.42 -1.74
CA ARG A 281 3.35 8.35 -0.66
C ARG A 281 2.76 7.97 0.69
N ALA A 282 1.50 8.34 0.96
CA ALA A 282 0.78 7.92 2.15
C ALA A 282 0.66 6.39 2.26
N ASP A 283 0.22 5.73 1.19
CA ASP A 283 0.13 4.28 1.10
C ASP A 283 1.50 3.60 1.06
N LEU A 284 2.48 4.21 0.39
CA LEU A 284 3.86 3.73 0.39
C LEU A 284 4.43 3.67 1.82
N LEU A 285 4.16 4.70 2.63
CA LEU A 285 4.55 4.75 4.03
C LEU A 285 3.79 3.71 4.87
N ARG A 286 2.48 3.60 4.67
CA ARG A 286 1.63 2.63 5.37
C ARG A 286 2.09 1.20 5.12
N ARG A 287 2.33 0.83 3.86
CA ARG A 287 2.60 -0.54 3.42
C ARG A 287 4.07 -0.93 3.51
N TYR A 288 4.98 -0.04 3.15
CA TYR A 288 6.41 -0.34 3.03
C TYR A 288 7.32 0.45 3.99
N GLY A 289 6.76 1.40 4.76
CA GLY A 289 7.51 2.11 5.78
C GLY A 289 8.54 3.11 5.24
N TYR A 290 8.32 3.67 4.04
CA TYR A 290 9.15 4.74 3.51
C TYR A 290 8.39 5.69 2.59
N VAL A 291 9.02 6.84 2.29
CA VAL A 291 8.59 7.76 1.23
C VAL A 291 9.78 8.21 0.40
N THR A 292 9.53 8.60 -0.85
CA THR A 292 10.49 9.28 -1.73
C THR A 292 9.75 10.23 -2.67
N GLU A 293 10.43 11.25 -3.18
CA GLU A 293 9.82 12.24 -4.08
C GLU A 293 9.40 11.64 -5.43
N ASN A 294 9.99 10.53 -5.85
CA ASN A 294 9.63 9.85 -7.10
C ASN A 294 8.17 9.36 -7.11
N TYR A 295 7.57 9.13 -5.94
CA TYR A 295 6.15 8.78 -5.82
C TYR A 295 5.23 10.00 -5.64
N ALA A 296 5.75 11.22 -5.56
CA ALA A 296 4.94 12.42 -5.30
C ALA A 296 3.90 12.67 -6.39
N VAL A 297 4.17 12.25 -7.64
CA VAL A 297 3.23 12.36 -8.76
C VAL A 297 1.95 11.54 -8.54
N TYR A 298 2.04 10.46 -7.77
CA TYR A 298 0.93 9.57 -7.44
C TYR A 298 0.24 9.95 -6.13
N ASP A 299 0.66 11.02 -5.46
CA ASP A 299 -0.04 11.49 -4.27
C ASP A 299 -1.52 11.75 -4.58
N VAL A 300 -2.34 11.48 -3.58
CA VAL A 300 -3.77 11.72 -3.61
C VAL A 300 -4.16 12.45 -2.34
N ILE A 301 -5.33 13.07 -2.35
CA ILE A 301 -6.07 13.38 -1.13
C ILE A 301 -7.30 12.49 -1.07
N GLU A 302 -7.83 12.28 0.12
CA GLU A 302 -9.15 11.72 0.31
C GLU A 302 -10.07 12.83 0.83
N MET A 303 -11.23 12.98 0.21
CA MET A 303 -12.26 13.92 0.62
C MET A 303 -13.35 13.16 1.41
N PRO A 304 -13.41 13.28 2.74
CA PRO A 304 -14.38 12.56 3.55
C PRO A 304 -15.81 13.01 3.27
N LEU A 305 -16.74 12.07 3.25
CA LEU A 305 -18.18 12.30 3.09
C LEU A 305 -18.70 13.33 4.10
N GLU A 306 -18.24 13.25 5.35
CA GLU A 306 -18.62 14.19 6.41
C GLU A 306 -18.30 15.66 6.03
N LEU A 307 -17.13 15.91 5.44
CA LEU A 307 -16.74 17.27 5.04
C LEU A 307 -17.55 17.76 3.84
N ILE A 308 -17.89 16.86 2.91
CA ILE A 308 -18.74 17.17 1.75
C ILE A 308 -20.16 17.53 2.24
N CYS A 309 -20.74 16.73 3.12
CA CYS A 309 -22.05 16.96 3.71
C CYS A 309 -22.10 18.29 4.45
N LYS A 310 -21.10 18.57 5.31
CA LYS A 310 -20.96 19.85 6.02
C LYS A 310 -20.78 21.04 5.06
N ALA A 311 -20.04 20.84 3.97
CA ALA A 311 -19.89 21.86 2.94
C ALA A 311 -21.23 22.16 2.24
N ALA A 312 -22.02 21.13 1.94
CA ALA A 312 -23.36 21.24 1.37
C ALA A 312 -24.41 21.81 2.34
N GLY A 313 -24.08 21.94 3.63
CA GLY A 313 -24.97 22.50 4.66
C GLY A 313 -25.83 21.47 5.37
N LEU A 314 -25.49 20.19 5.28
CA LEU A 314 -26.09 19.13 6.09
C LEU A 314 -25.49 19.14 7.50
N GLU A 315 -26.26 18.69 8.49
CA GLU A 315 -25.82 18.61 9.90
C GLU A 315 -24.82 17.47 10.12
N ASN A 316 -25.00 16.35 9.42
CA ASN A 316 -24.20 15.14 9.51
C ASN A 316 -24.23 14.36 8.17
N ALA A 317 -23.45 13.28 8.10
CA ALA A 317 -23.45 12.33 6.99
C ALA A 317 -24.38 11.12 7.24
N ASP A 318 -25.48 11.32 7.97
CA ASP A 318 -26.43 10.25 8.31
C ASP A 318 -27.28 9.87 7.09
N VAL A 319 -26.95 8.72 6.49
CA VAL A 319 -27.55 8.26 5.22
C VAL A 319 -29.06 8.09 5.34
N GLU A 320 -29.54 7.48 6.44
CA GLU A 320 -30.96 7.16 6.62
C GLU A 320 -31.84 8.42 6.70
N ASN A 321 -31.30 9.50 7.27
CA ASN A 321 -32.03 10.75 7.46
C ASN A 321 -31.84 11.78 6.33
N GLN A 322 -30.94 11.51 5.38
CA GLN A 322 -30.62 12.42 4.28
C GLN A 322 -31.04 11.81 2.94
N THR A 323 -32.17 12.27 2.39
CA THR A 323 -32.75 11.71 1.15
C THR A 323 -31.78 11.72 -0.05
N SER A 324 -30.88 12.71 -0.13
CA SER A 324 -29.87 12.76 -1.19
C SER A 324 -28.78 11.70 -1.03
N LEU A 325 -28.39 11.39 0.22
CA LEU A 325 -27.39 10.37 0.51
C LEU A 325 -28.00 8.98 0.31
N GLN A 326 -29.18 8.72 0.87
CA GLN A 326 -29.91 7.47 0.67
C GLN A 326 -30.11 7.16 -0.82
N PHE A 327 -30.41 8.16 -1.65
CA PHE A 327 -30.55 7.95 -3.09
C PHE A 327 -29.26 7.47 -3.77
N ILE A 328 -28.09 7.96 -3.34
CA ILE A 328 -26.80 7.54 -3.91
C ILE A 328 -26.35 6.19 -3.33
N GLU A 329 -26.68 5.93 -2.05
CA GLU A 329 -26.51 4.63 -1.39
C GLU A 329 -27.34 3.53 -2.07
N ASP A 330 -28.62 3.80 -2.37
CA ASP A 330 -29.53 2.88 -3.07
C ASP A 330 -29.03 2.51 -4.49
N LEU A 331 -28.11 3.31 -5.03
CA LEU A 331 -27.44 3.07 -6.31
C LEU A 331 -26.08 2.39 -6.15
N GLU A 332 -25.63 2.13 -4.92
CA GLU A 332 -24.31 1.58 -4.57
C GLU A 332 -23.15 2.47 -5.05
N LEU A 333 -23.36 3.79 -5.03
CA LEU A 333 -22.39 4.80 -5.49
C LEU A 333 -21.92 5.75 -4.39
N LEU A 334 -22.37 5.54 -3.15
CA LEU A 334 -21.93 6.35 -2.00
C LEU A 334 -20.66 5.72 -1.43
N ASP A 335 -19.74 6.57 -1.01
CA ASP A 335 -18.52 6.14 -0.32
C ASP A 335 -18.26 7.08 0.87
N ASP A 336 -17.58 6.57 1.88
CA ASP A 336 -17.21 7.32 3.09
C ASP A 336 -16.13 8.36 2.81
N GLY A 337 -15.36 8.17 1.73
CA GLY A 337 -14.32 9.07 1.28
C GLY A 337 -14.07 8.96 -0.22
N TYR A 338 -13.69 10.06 -0.85
CA TYR A 338 -13.45 10.14 -2.28
C TYR A 338 -12.00 10.50 -2.59
N VAL A 339 -11.29 9.62 -3.29
CA VAL A 339 -9.89 9.83 -3.67
C VAL A 339 -9.78 10.81 -4.83
N ILE A 340 -9.03 11.90 -4.64
CA ILE A 340 -8.74 12.90 -5.67
C ILE A 340 -7.24 12.87 -5.96
N PRO A 341 -6.82 12.47 -7.17
CA PRO A 341 -5.40 12.39 -7.52
C PRO A 341 -4.76 13.77 -7.70
N ARG A 342 -3.43 13.82 -7.60
CA ARG A 342 -2.66 15.02 -7.92
C ARG A 342 -3.00 15.49 -9.34
N PRO A 343 -3.44 16.75 -9.52
CA PRO A 343 -3.71 17.29 -10.85
C PRO A 343 -2.46 17.32 -11.73
N SER A 344 -2.55 16.73 -12.92
CA SER A 344 -1.54 16.90 -13.98
C SER A 344 -1.71 18.24 -14.69
N GLU A 345 -0.63 18.78 -15.26
CA GLU A 345 -0.66 20.05 -15.97
C GLU A 345 -1.70 20.05 -17.11
N GLY A 346 -2.50 21.12 -17.19
CA GLY A 346 -3.52 21.30 -18.23
C GLY A 346 -4.84 20.57 -18.01
N ASN A 347 -4.99 19.77 -16.95
CA ASN A 347 -6.25 19.10 -16.65
C ASN A 347 -7.28 20.08 -16.05
N SER A 348 -8.51 20.05 -16.57
CA SER A 348 -9.64 20.74 -15.95
C SER A 348 -10.08 20.02 -14.67
N VAL A 349 -10.63 20.77 -13.70
CA VAL A 349 -11.13 20.20 -12.44
C VAL A 349 -12.08 19.02 -12.65
N ALA A 350 -12.97 19.11 -13.64
CA ALA A 350 -13.95 18.07 -13.93
C ALA A 350 -13.33 16.74 -14.44
N ASN A 351 -12.14 16.79 -15.01
CA ASN A 351 -11.44 15.59 -15.49
C ASN A 351 -10.67 14.88 -14.38
N ILE A 352 -10.35 15.59 -13.30
CA ILE A 352 -9.57 15.08 -12.16
C ILE A 352 -10.48 14.32 -11.18
N LEU A 353 -11.72 14.77 -11.00
CA LEU A 353 -12.61 14.21 -10.00
C LEU A 353 -13.13 12.81 -10.38
N PRO A 354 -13.24 11.89 -9.40
CA PRO A 354 -13.89 10.60 -9.60
C PRO A 354 -15.38 10.82 -9.91
N ASP A 355 -15.96 9.92 -10.72
CA ASP A 355 -17.34 10.07 -11.20
C ASP A 355 -18.33 10.01 -10.02
N GLU A 356 -18.07 9.16 -9.03
CA GLU A 356 -18.86 8.97 -7.81
C GLU A 356 -18.95 10.27 -6.99
N LEU A 357 -17.83 11.00 -6.84
CA LEU A 357 -17.82 12.30 -6.17
C LEU A 357 -18.65 13.34 -6.95
N VAL A 358 -18.53 13.36 -8.27
CA VAL A 358 -19.32 14.27 -9.11
C VAL A 358 -20.81 13.97 -8.98
N LEU A 359 -21.20 12.69 -8.92
CA LEU A 359 -22.58 12.26 -8.75
C LEU A 359 -23.13 12.64 -7.37
N LEU A 360 -22.34 12.46 -6.30
CA LEU A 360 -22.70 12.90 -4.95
C LEU A 360 -22.91 14.42 -4.91
N LEU A 361 -21.93 15.19 -5.38
CA LEU A 361 -22.04 16.66 -5.43
C LEU A 361 -23.27 17.08 -6.23
N LYS A 362 -23.56 16.41 -7.34
CA LYS A 362 -24.76 16.68 -8.14
C LYS A 362 -26.04 16.43 -7.36
N ALA A 363 -26.15 15.30 -6.66
CA ALA A 363 -27.31 14.95 -5.85
C ALA A 363 -27.56 15.97 -4.72
N LEU A 364 -26.49 16.45 -4.09
CA LEU A 364 -26.55 17.46 -3.03
C LEU A 364 -27.02 18.85 -3.52
N THR A 365 -26.96 19.12 -4.83
CA THR A 365 -27.46 20.38 -5.41
C THR A 365 -28.92 20.34 -5.85
N PHE A 366 -29.57 19.17 -5.84
CA PHE A 366 -30.95 19.06 -6.31
C PHE A 366 -31.93 19.74 -5.36
N SER A 367 -32.91 20.44 -5.94
CA SER A 367 -34.09 20.84 -5.18
C SER A 367 -34.91 19.61 -4.76
N PRO A 368 -35.76 19.70 -3.72
CA PRO A 368 -36.61 18.58 -3.29
C PRO A 368 -37.49 18.01 -4.41
N THR A 369 -37.91 18.84 -5.38
CA THR A 369 -38.69 18.38 -6.53
C THR A 369 -37.85 17.66 -7.57
N GLN A 370 -36.64 18.15 -7.86
CA GLN A 370 -35.69 17.50 -8.77
C GLN A 370 -35.23 16.16 -8.22
N LEU A 371 -34.91 16.09 -6.92
CA LEU A 371 -34.48 14.87 -6.26
C LEU A 371 -35.57 13.79 -6.32
N LYS A 372 -36.82 14.14 -5.98
CA LYS A 372 -37.97 13.21 -6.13
C LYS A 372 -38.14 12.70 -7.55
N GLN A 373 -37.94 13.55 -8.56
CA GLN A 373 -37.99 13.13 -9.96
C GLN A 373 -36.85 12.17 -10.32
N GLN A 374 -35.63 12.39 -9.82
CA GLN A 374 -34.50 11.50 -10.08
C GLN A 374 -34.67 10.15 -9.37
N ILE A 375 -35.09 10.15 -8.10
CA ILE A 375 -35.43 8.93 -7.34
C ILE A 375 -36.48 8.11 -8.10
N SER A 376 -37.53 8.75 -8.61
CA SER A 376 -38.58 8.04 -9.36
C SER A 376 -38.10 7.35 -10.65
N LYS A 377 -36.96 7.80 -11.21
CA LYS A 377 -36.37 7.19 -12.40
C LYS A 377 -35.44 6.03 -12.07
N ASN A 378 -35.01 5.91 -10.81
CA ASN A 378 -34.06 4.92 -10.31
C ASN A 378 -32.80 4.79 -11.19
N LYS A 379 -32.20 5.92 -11.55
CA LYS A 379 -30.98 5.98 -12.38
C LYS A 379 -30.04 7.05 -11.83
N PRO A 380 -28.71 6.86 -11.95
CA PRO A 380 -27.76 7.86 -11.52
C PRO A 380 -27.97 9.17 -12.27
N PRO A 381 -27.73 10.33 -11.62
CA PRO A 381 -27.78 11.61 -12.29
C PRO A 381 -26.70 11.65 -13.38
N LYS A 382 -26.85 12.56 -14.35
CA LYS A 382 -25.80 12.74 -15.34
C LYS A 382 -24.58 13.37 -14.67
N ALA A 383 -23.44 12.67 -14.70
CA ALA A 383 -22.15 13.19 -14.25
C ALA A 383 -21.83 14.49 -15.01
N SER A 384 -22.01 15.61 -14.32
CA SER A 384 -21.77 16.95 -14.83
C SER A 384 -21.37 17.85 -13.68
N PHE A 385 -20.26 18.55 -13.84
CA PHE A 385 -19.70 19.43 -12.84
C PHE A 385 -19.98 20.88 -13.22
N GLY A 386 -20.74 21.58 -12.37
CA GLY A 386 -21.17 22.96 -12.57
C GLY A 386 -20.79 23.86 -11.41
N HIS A 387 -21.33 25.09 -11.43
CA HIS A 387 -21.02 26.11 -10.41
C HIS A 387 -21.44 25.70 -9.00
N ALA A 388 -22.64 25.12 -8.83
CA ALA A 388 -23.14 24.75 -7.50
C ALA A 388 -22.30 23.62 -6.87
N GLU A 389 -21.90 22.64 -7.69
CA GLU A 389 -21.01 21.55 -7.29
C GLU A 389 -19.61 22.08 -6.93
N ALA A 390 -19.09 23.03 -7.72
CA ALA A 390 -17.82 23.70 -7.44
C ALA A 390 -17.82 24.48 -6.13
N VAL A 391 -18.92 25.13 -5.77
CA VAL A 391 -19.07 25.84 -4.48
C VAL A 391 -19.00 24.87 -3.30
N ILE A 392 -19.71 23.74 -3.38
CA ILE A 392 -19.65 22.70 -2.34
C ILE A 392 -18.23 22.15 -2.22
N LEU A 393 -17.61 21.77 -3.34
CA LEU A 393 -16.25 21.20 -3.33
C LEU A 393 -15.21 22.20 -2.81
N SER A 394 -15.30 23.48 -3.20
CA SER A 394 -14.40 24.54 -2.70
C SER A 394 -14.49 24.68 -1.18
N LYS A 395 -15.71 24.67 -0.63
CA LYS A 395 -15.92 24.71 0.83
C LYS A 395 -15.45 23.43 1.52
N ALA A 396 -15.64 22.26 0.92
CA ALA A 396 -15.13 20.99 1.46
C ALA A 396 -13.59 20.98 1.51
N ILE A 397 -12.92 21.46 0.46
CA ILE A 397 -11.46 21.63 0.42
C ILE A 397 -10.98 22.58 1.50
N GLN A 398 -11.67 23.71 1.73
CA GLN A 398 -11.33 24.64 2.81
C GLN A 398 -11.46 23.98 4.20
N LEU A 399 -12.51 23.19 4.41
CA LEU A 399 -12.70 22.44 5.66
C LEU A 399 -11.60 21.42 5.87
N LEU A 400 -11.19 20.70 4.82
CA LEU A 400 -10.08 19.74 4.88
C LEU A 400 -8.74 20.44 5.12
N GLN A 401 -8.45 21.53 4.41
CA GLN A 401 -7.25 22.35 4.63
C GLN A 401 -7.15 22.83 6.08
N ALA A 402 -8.26 23.20 6.70
CA ALA A 402 -8.30 23.66 8.09
C ALA A 402 -7.99 22.55 9.11
N GLN A 403 -8.04 21.27 8.70
CA GLN A 403 -7.60 20.17 9.55
C GLN A 403 -6.08 20.07 9.63
N TYR A 404 -5.33 20.72 8.73
CA TYR A 404 -3.87 20.74 8.80
C TYR A 404 -3.34 21.88 9.69
N ALA A 405 -2.57 21.53 10.71
CA ALA A 405 -1.97 22.41 11.71
C ALA A 405 -0.83 23.27 11.16
N THR A 406 -0.24 22.89 10.03
CA THR A 406 0.83 23.63 9.36
C THR A 406 0.48 23.94 7.91
N THR A 407 1.04 25.02 7.40
CA THR A 407 0.95 25.42 5.98
C THR A 407 1.99 24.69 5.13
N VAL A 408 1.89 24.81 3.80
CA VAL A 408 2.91 24.33 2.84
C VAL A 408 4.27 24.96 3.13
N ALA A 409 4.32 26.27 3.38
CA ALA A 409 5.57 26.99 3.64
C ALA A 409 6.26 26.51 4.92
N GLN A 410 5.49 26.32 6.00
CA GLN A 410 6.01 25.82 7.27
C GLN A 410 6.57 24.40 7.14
N ASP A 411 5.90 23.51 6.41
CA ASP A 411 6.42 22.15 6.22
C ASP A 411 7.67 22.11 5.35
N LYS A 412 7.77 22.97 4.32
CA LYS A 412 9.01 23.14 3.55
C LYS A 412 10.16 23.61 4.43
N GLU A 413 9.90 24.54 5.36
CA GLU A 413 10.90 25.00 6.34
C GLU A 413 11.30 23.87 7.31
N LEU A 414 10.34 23.12 7.85
CA LEU A 414 10.60 21.98 8.74
C LEU A 414 11.45 20.91 8.05
N LEU A 415 11.15 20.57 6.80
CA LEU A 415 11.97 19.61 6.04
C LEU A 415 13.38 20.14 5.79
N ALA A 416 13.54 21.43 5.49
CA ALA A 416 14.86 22.03 5.31
C ALA A 416 15.70 21.97 6.60
N GLN A 417 15.08 22.22 7.76
CA GLN A 417 15.73 22.11 9.07
C GLN A 417 16.14 20.66 9.37
N LEU A 418 15.28 19.68 9.07
CA LEU A 418 15.57 18.26 9.26
C LEU A 418 16.70 17.76 8.33
N GLY A 419 16.72 18.23 7.08
CA GLY A 419 17.77 17.88 6.11
C GLY A 419 19.16 18.40 6.49
N GLN A 420 19.25 19.55 7.17
CA GLN A 420 20.52 20.05 7.70
C GLN A 420 21.07 19.14 8.81
N SER A 421 20.19 18.58 9.64
CA SER A 421 20.56 17.63 10.71
C SER A 421 21.04 16.29 10.16
N GLU A 422 20.42 15.79 9.07
CA GLU A 422 20.80 14.54 8.39
C GLU A 422 22.24 14.51 7.90
N THR A 423 22.77 15.65 7.44
CA THR A 423 24.15 15.71 6.93
C THR A 423 25.21 15.48 8.02
N SER A 424 24.84 15.53 9.29
CA SER A 424 25.75 15.41 10.43
C SER A 424 25.68 14.06 11.17
N SER A 425 24.58 13.30 11.05
CA SER A 425 24.40 11.98 11.67
C SER A 425 23.18 11.25 11.11
N LEU A 426 23.15 9.91 11.21
CA LEU A 426 21.92 9.12 10.97
C LEU A 426 20.79 9.64 11.87
N LEU A 427 19.63 9.95 11.29
CA LEU A 427 18.48 10.40 12.07
C LEU A 427 18.06 9.34 13.09
N GLU A 428 17.74 9.80 14.30
CA GLU A 428 16.97 9.01 15.26
C GLU A 428 15.64 8.59 14.64
N GLU A 429 15.15 7.40 15.03
CA GLU A 429 13.94 6.77 14.49
C GLU A 429 12.74 7.73 14.46
N SER A 430 12.46 8.41 15.57
CA SER A 430 11.37 9.38 15.68
C SER A 430 11.53 10.56 14.71
N THR A 431 12.77 11.04 14.51
CA THR A 431 13.04 12.14 13.58
C THR A 431 12.85 11.70 12.13
N ARG A 432 13.25 10.47 11.79
CA ARG A 432 13.00 9.88 10.47
C ARG A 432 11.50 9.75 10.20
N ARG A 433 10.73 9.18 11.13
CA ARG A 433 9.26 9.06 11.01
C ARG A 433 8.60 10.42 10.85
N ARG A 434 8.99 11.41 11.66
CA ARG A 434 8.53 12.80 11.53
C ARG A 434 8.80 13.38 10.14
N LYS A 435 10.00 13.18 9.59
CA LYS A 435 10.33 13.62 8.23
C LYS A 435 9.37 13.00 7.19
N MET A 436 9.13 11.70 7.26
CA MET A 436 8.24 11.01 6.33
C MET A 436 6.79 11.51 6.46
N ALA A 437 6.31 11.75 7.68
CA ALA A 437 4.98 12.33 7.92
C ALA A 437 4.83 13.73 7.32
N ILE A 438 5.87 14.57 7.45
CA ILE A 438 5.89 15.90 6.84
C ILE A 438 5.83 15.81 5.31
N GLN A 439 6.57 14.88 4.69
CA GLN A 439 6.53 14.70 3.24
C GLN A 439 5.14 14.28 2.74
N VAL A 440 4.47 13.35 3.44
CA VAL A 440 3.10 12.92 3.11
C VAL A 440 2.13 14.10 3.16
N ARG A 441 2.03 14.77 4.32
CA ARG A 441 1.06 15.87 4.50
C ARG A 441 1.40 17.10 3.65
N LEU A 442 2.68 17.30 3.30
CA LEU A 442 3.09 18.35 2.36
C LEU A 442 2.53 18.06 0.96
N GLY A 443 2.66 16.82 0.48
CA GLY A 443 2.11 16.40 -0.81
C GLY A 443 0.60 16.62 -0.91
N GLU A 444 -0.13 16.18 0.11
CA GLU A 444 -1.58 16.39 0.21
C GLU A 444 -1.96 17.88 0.20
N LYS A 445 -1.25 18.72 0.97
CA LYS A 445 -1.49 20.17 1.00
C LYS A 445 -1.21 20.85 -0.34
N GLU A 446 -0.21 20.39 -1.08
CA GLU A 446 0.04 20.89 -2.44
C GLU A 446 -1.12 20.56 -3.37
N ILE A 447 -1.68 19.35 -3.32
CA ILE A 447 -2.88 18.97 -4.06
C ILE A 447 -4.05 19.89 -3.70
N LEU A 448 -4.31 20.10 -2.41
CA LEU A 448 -5.38 20.99 -1.94
C LEU A 448 -5.21 22.42 -2.47
N HIS A 449 -3.97 22.94 -2.51
CA HIS A 449 -3.69 24.27 -3.03
C HIS A 449 -3.92 24.38 -4.54
N ILE A 450 -3.51 23.36 -5.31
CA ILE A 450 -3.75 23.29 -6.75
C ILE A 450 -5.26 23.24 -7.03
N LEU A 451 -6.00 22.36 -6.34
CA LEU A 451 -7.45 22.24 -6.49
C LEU A 451 -8.18 23.55 -6.14
N SER A 452 -7.74 24.24 -5.08
CA SER A 452 -8.29 25.55 -4.70
C SER A 452 -8.11 26.58 -5.82
N THR A 453 -6.94 26.58 -6.46
CA THR A 453 -6.64 27.48 -7.60
C THR A 453 -7.51 27.15 -8.80
N LEU A 454 -7.57 25.87 -9.20
CA LEU A 454 -8.39 25.41 -10.33
C LEU A 454 -9.88 25.73 -10.13
N LEU A 455 -10.40 25.62 -8.90
CA LEU A 455 -11.79 25.95 -8.59
C LEU A 455 -12.05 27.46 -8.62
N ASN A 456 -11.10 28.28 -8.17
CA ASN A 456 -11.19 29.73 -8.28
C ASN A 456 -11.19 30.17 -9.75
N ASP A 457 -10.29 29.61 -10.56
CA ASP A 457 -10.23 29.90 -11.99
C ASP A 457 -11.53 29.50 -12.69
N TYR A 458 -12.04 28.30 -12.40
CA TYR A 458 -13.34 27.82 -12.89
C TYR A 458 -14.50 28.75 -12.51
N ALA A 459 -14.52 29.26 -11.27
CA ALA A 459 -15.52 30.23 -10.83
C ALA A 459 -15.39 31.54 -11.62
N THR A 460 -14.19 32.06 -11.84
CA THR A 460 -13.98 33.30 -12.61
C THR A 460 -14.38 33.15 -14.09
N ASP A 461 -14.02 32.05 -14.74
CA ASP A 461 -14.37 31.78 -16.14
C ASP A 461 -15.89 31.61 -16.31
N SER A 462 -16.56 31.00 -15.33
CA SER A 462 -18.03 30.85 -15.34
C SER A 462 -18.75 32.20 -15.20
N THR A 463 -18.16 33.16 -14.47
CA THR A 463 -18.72 34.52 -14.34
C THR A 463 -18.45 35.41 -15.55
N GLN A 464 -17.36 35.19 -16.29
CA GLN A 464 -17.02 35.99 -17.48
C GLN A 464 -17.73 35.54 -18.75
N ASN A 465 -18.06 34.25 -18.89
CA ASN A 465 -18.66 33.70 -20.11
C ASN A 465 -20.20 33.67 -20.15
N GLY A 466 -20.89 34.13 -19.09
CA GLY A 466 -22.36 34.06 -19.01
C GLY A 466 -22.86 32.62 -18.83
N GLU A 467 -23.97 32.45 -18.11
CA GLU A 467 -24.56 31.15 -17.77
C GLU A 467 -24.58 30.16 -18.95
N GLY A 468 -23.87 29.02 -18.85
CA GLY A 468 -24.15 27.89 -19.73
C GLY A 468 -23.05 26.89 -20.10
N SER A 469 -21.78 27.01 -19.66
CA SER A 469 -20.78 25.97 -19.99
C SER A 469 -20.80 24.82 -18.98
N THR A 470 -21.74 23.88 -19.12
CA THR A 470 -21.58 22.55 -18.51
C THR A 470 -20.46 21.83 -19.26
N SER A 471 -19.26 21.74 -18.69
CA SER A 471 -18.19 20.91 -19.27
C SER A 471 -18.62 19.45 -19.20
N LYS A 472 -19.02 18.89 -20.34
CA LYS A 472 -19.33 17.47 -20.48
C LYS A 472 -17.99 16.72 -20.57
N ARG A 473 -17.81 15.71 -19.73
CA ARG A 473 -16.69 14.77 -19.85
C ARG A 473 -16.77 14.12 -21.24
N THR A 474 -15.75 14.32 -22.08
CA THR A 474 -15.65 13.66 -23.39
C THR A 474 -15.26 12.21 -23.15
N ALA A 475 -16.10 11.27 -23.60
CA ALA A 475 -15.76 9.85 -23.63
C ALA A 475 -14.75 9.61 -24.75
N ASN A 476 -13.46 9.89 -24.50
CA ASN A 476 -12.39 9.32 -25.31
C ASN A 476 -12.05 7.96 -24.71
N GLY A 477 -12.49 6.90 -25.41
CA GLY A 477 -12.01 5.55 -25.20
C GLY A 477 -10.57 5.47 -25.69
N GLU A 478 -9.64 5.53 -24.74
CA GLU A 478 -8.27 5.03 -24.78
C GLU A 478 -7.65 5.44 -23.44
N ASN A 479 -8.14 4.82 -22.36
CA ASN A 479 -7.54 4.80 -21.01
C ASN A 479 -8.31 3.85 -20.07
N ASP A 480 -8.84 2.74 -20.61
CA ASP A 480 -9.47 1.70 -19.79
C ASP A 480 -8.47 0.94 -18.89
N ALA A 481 -7.16 1.19 -19.03
CA ALA A 481 -6.12 0.68 -18.15
C ALA A 481 -5.87 1.55 -16.89
N LEU A 482 -6.40 2.78 -16.82
CA LEU A 482 -6.22 3.71 -15.69
C LEU A 482 -7.46 3.80 -14.79
N ARG A 483 -8.48 2.96 -15.05
CA ARG A 483 -9.79 2.99 -14.36
C ARG A 483 -10.06 1.79 -13.46
N ARG A 484 -9.08 0.92 -13.25
CA ARG A 484 -9.10 -0.11 -12.22
C ARG A 484 -7.83 -0.04 -11.39
N SER A 485 -7.77 0.97 -10.56
CA SER A 485 -7.02 0.89 -9.32
C SER A 485 -7.90 1.54 -8.27
N LYS A 486 -9.01 0.87 -7.93
CA LYS A 486 -9.47 1.00 -6.56
C LYS A 486 -8.27 0.55 -5.74
N VAL A 487 -7.66 1.48 -5.01
CA VAL A 487 -6.78 1.07 -3.91
C VAL A 487 -7.66 0.13 -3.08
N PRO A 488 -7.29 -1.15 -2.93
CA PRO A 488 -8.14 -2.09 -2.24
C PRO A 488 -8.44 -1.55 -0.85
N LYS A 489 -9.73 -1.49 -0.51
CA LYS A 489 -10.16 -1.26 0.87
C LYS A 489 -9.65 -2.48 1.67
N PRO A 490 -8.98 -2.28 2.81
CA PRO A 490 -8.50 -3.40 3.63
C PRO A 490 -9.64 -4.24 4.18
#